data_AF-A0A549T8I9-F1
#
_entry.id   AF-A0A549T8I9-F1
#
_cell.length_a   1.000
_cell.length_b   1.000
_cell.length_c   1.000
_cell.angle_alpha   90.00
_cell.angle_beta   90.00
_cell.angle_gamma   90.00
#
_symmetry.space_group_name_H-M   'P 1'
#
loop_
_entity.id
_entity.type
_entity.pdbx_description
1 polymer ?
#
loop_
_entity_poly.entity_id
_entity_poly.type
_entity_poly.pdbx_seq_one_letter_code
_entity_poly.pdbx_strand_id
1 'polypeptide(L)'
;MPLRKFSTEDDGGSKASPLASSTPVQATTAALDDLLALLKDENPGHRHAASDQLAHLDDCIPLLARLLANLSHGSCREMVAITLMKARSDLVADLVVPLLRHDSAEIRGLAVEVLGHHAAFIAARAPQWLAGEDPLLKLQLLSVVQGHDSKGMVRSLAEALTTEADANVAAQLLDMILLGADADEEGERTRHAACEIVLRRFGDIPFLRFIATGGTAREARG
;
A
#
# COMPACT_ATOMS: atom_id res chain seq x y z
N MET A 1 6.20 -32.58 70.82
CA MET A 1 7.16 -31.96 69.86
C MET A 1 8.54 -32.47 70.20
N PRO A 2 9.31 -33.03 69.24
CA PRO A 2 10.17 -32.18 68.40
C PRO A 2 10.41 -32.63 66.93
N LEU A 3 10.77 -31.63 66.12
CA LEU A 3 11.78 -31.57 65.03
C LEU A 3 11.68 -32.53 63.82
N ARG A 4 11.15 -32.01 62.70
CA ARG A 4 11.46 -32.50 61.34
C ARG A 4 12.69 -31.77 60.79
N LYS A 5 13.65 -32.56 60.29
CA LYS A 5 14.93 -32.13 59.72
C LYS A 5 14.78 -31.62 58.28
N PHE A 6 15.57 -30.60 57.97
CA PHE A 6 15.96 -30.16 56.62
C PHE A 6 17.00 -31.10 56.00
N SER A 7 16.91 -31.35 54.69
CA SER A 7 17.99 -31.53 53.68
C SER A 7 17.30 -32.02 52.40
N THR A 8 17.16 -31.20 51.33
CA THR A 8 18.12 -30.93 50.25
C THR A 8 18.60 -32.19 49.54
N GLU A 9 17.91 -32.54 48.45
CA GLU A 9 18.53 -33.23 47.32
C GLU A 9 18.32 -32.37 46.06
N ASP A 10 19.48 -32.09 45.49
CA ASP A 10 19.83 -31.43 44.26
C ASP A 10 19.52 -32.39 43.10
N ASP A 11 18.83 -31.95 42.05
CA ASP A 11 18.92 -32.63 40.77
C ASP A 11 18.95 -31.60 39.64
N GLY A 12 20.16 -31.37 39.16
CA GLY A 12 20.49 -30.53 38.03
C GLY A 12 19.92 -31.14 36.74
N GLY A 13 19.08 -30.37 36.07
CA GLY A 13 18.55 -30.69 34.76
C GLY A 13 18.54 -29.47 33.85
N SER A 14 19.71 -28.85 33.67
CA SER A 14 19.91 -27.79 32.67
C SER A 14 19.72 -28.36 31.27
N LYS A 15 18.50 -28.24 30.72
CA LYS A 15 18.24 -28.42 29.28
C LYS A 15 18.32 -27.06 28.61
N ALA A 16 19.54 -26.67 28.24
CA ALA A 16 19.77 -25.67 27.23
C ALA A 16 19.19 -26.17 25.89
N SER A 17 18.02 -25.66 25.51
CA SER A 17 17.50 -25.82 24.16
C SER A 17 18.40 -25.03 23.20
N PRO A 18 18.94 -25.65 22.14
CA PRO A 18 19.72 -24.90 21.17
C PRO A 18 18.79 -24.01 20.35
N LEU A 19 19.16 -22.73 20.23
CA LEU A 19 18.66 -21.81 19.22
C LEU A 19 18.78 -22.51 17.86
N ALA A 20 17.64 -22.94 17.31
CA ALA A 20 17.56 -23.35 15.92
C ALA A 20 17.75 -22.08 15.07
N SER A 21 18.91 -22.04 14.45
CA SER A 21 19.32 -21.07 13.45
C SER A 21 18.29 -21.11 12.31
N SER A 22 17.57 -20.01 12.10
CA SER A 22 16.67 -19.86 10.96
C SER A 22 17.51 -19.71 9.69
N THR A 23 17.86 -20.83 9.07
CA THR A 23 18.31 -20.86 7.67
C THR A 23 17.15 -20.43 6.77
N PRO A 24 17.37 -19.53 5.80
CA PRO A 24 16.34 -19.19 4.82
C PRO A 24 16.06 -20.46 3.99
N VAL A 25 14.83 -20.97 4.08
CA VAL A 25 14.36 -22.09 3.26
C VAL A 25 14.25 -21.58 1.83
N GLN A 26 15.20 -21.97 0.98
CA GLN A 26 15.03 -21.87 -0.46
C GLN A 26 14.04 -22.96 -0.88
N ALA A 27 12.83 -22.57 -1.26
CA ALA A 27 11.86 -23.50 -1.81
C ALA A 27 12.34 -24.00 -3.18
N THR A 28 12.23 -25.30 -3.43
CA THR A 28 12.42 -25.85 -4.77
C THR A 28 11.25 -25.44 -5.66
N THR A 29 11.43 -25.42 -6.98
CA THR A 29 10.35 -25.07 -7.94
C THR A 29 9.12 -25.97 -7.78
N ALA A 30 9.30 -27.27 -7.54
CA ALA A 30 8.20 -28.20 -7.26
C ALA A 30 7.47 -27.87 -5.95
N ALA A 31 8.21 -27.50 -4.89
CA ALA A 31 7.59 -27.08 -3.63
C ALA A 31 6.82 -25.75 -3.76
N LEU A 32 7.28 -24.84 -4.62
CA LEU A 32 6.59 -23.59 -4.91
C LEU A 32 5.26 -23.83 -5.63
N ASP A 33 5.25 -24.68 -6.66
CA ASP A 33 4.03 -25.02 -7.40
C ASP A 33 2.98 -25.68 -6.49
N ASP A 34 3.41 -26.57 -5.60
CA ASP A 34 2.54 -27.21 -4.61
C ASP A 34 1.91 -26.18 -3.66
N LEU A 35 2.69 -25.23 -3.15
CA LEU A 35 2.19 -24.16 -2.29
C LEU A 35 1.20 -23.24 -3.02
N LEU A 36 1.47 -22.91 -4.29
CA LEU A 36 0.55 -22.11 -5.10
C LEU A 36 -0.76 -22.86 -5.40
N ALA A 37 -0.72 -24.19 -5.53
CA ALA A 37 -1.92 -25.01 -5.66
C ALA A 37 -2.75 -25.00 -4.36
N LEU A 38 -2.10 -25.06 -3.19
CA LEU A 38 -2.77 -25.02 -1.89
C LEU A 38 -3.50 -23.70 -1.61
N LEU A 39 -3.12 -22.59 -2.24
CA LEU A 39 -3.89 -21.33 -2.19
C LEU A 39 -5.29 -21.43 -2.83
N LYS A 40 -5.52 -22.47 -3.65
CA LYS A 40 -6.80 -22.76 -4.31
C LYS A 40 -7.55 -23.92 -3.66
N ASP A 41 -7.01 -24.48 -2.58
CA ASP A 41 -7.63 -25.59 -1.85
C ASP A 41 -8.95 -25.14 -1.21
N GLU A 42 -9.94 -26.03 -1.17
CA GLU A 42 -11.24 -25.75 -0.55
C GLU A 42 -11.11 -25.54 0.97
N ASN A 43 -10.15 -26.22 1.61
CA ASN A 43 -9.88 -26.12 3.03
C ASN A 43 -9.18 -24.78 3.35
N PRO A 44 -9.81 -23.90 4.16
CA PRO A 44 -9.20 -22.64 4.57
C PRO A 44 -7.86 -22.80 5.29
N GLY A 45 -7.69 -23.87 6.07
CA GLY A 45 -6.45 -24.14 6.79
C GLY A 45 -5.26 -24.39 5.86
N HIS A 46 -5.48 -25.09 4.75
CA HIS A 46 -4.44 -25.29 3.72
C HIS A 46 -4.06 -23.98 3.06
N ARG A 47 -5.06 -23.14 2.72
CA ARG A 47 -4.85 -21.81 2.15
C ARG A 47 -4.03 -20.91 3.06
N HIS A 48 -4.36 -20.88 4.36
CA HIS A 48 -3.62 -20.10 5.35
C HIS A 48 -2.18 -20.59 5.52
N ALA A 49 -1.97 -21.90 5.65
CA ALA A 49 -0.64 -22.47 5.77
C ALA A 49 0.24 -22.18 4.55
N ALA A 50 -0.33 -22.26 3.35
CA ALA A 50 0.36 -21.89 2.11
C ALA A 50 0.69 -20.40 2.04
N SER A 51 -0.26 -19.54 2.41
CA SER A 51 -0.05 -18.08 2.49
C SER A 51 1.11 -17.71 3.40
N ASP A 52 1.18 -18.30 4.60
CA ASP A 52 2.25 -18.00 5.56
C ASP A 52 3.63 -18.42 5.04
N GLN A 53 3.72 -19.53 4.31
CA GLN A 53 5.00 -19.96 3.72
C GLN A 53 5.38 -19.11 2.51
N LEU A 54 4.44 -18.81 1.62
CA LEU A 54 4.66 -18.05 0.38
C LEU A 54 5.02 -16.58 0.65
N ALA A 55 4.47 -15.98 1.72
CA ALA A 55 4.75 -14.57 2.06
C ALA A 55 6.24 -14.28 2.32
N HIS A 56 7.06 -15.30 2.51
CA HIS A 56 8.50 -15.16 2.75
C HIS A 56 9.37 -15.49 1.52
N LEU A 57 8.76 -15.75 0.36
CA LEU A 57 9.44 -16.16 -0.86
C LEU A 57 9.29 -15.09 -1.96
N ASP A 58 10.33 -14.31 -2.23
CA ASP A 58 10.27 -13.26 -3.27
C ASP A 58 10.00 -13.82 -4.67
N ASP A 59 10.50 -15.02 -4.97
CA ASP A 59 10.32 -15.69 -6.26
C ASP A 59 8.84 -15.97 -6.60
N CYS A 60 7.95 -16.00 -5.58
CA CYS A 60 6.53 -16.25 -5.80
C CYS A 60 5.72 -14.99 -6.12
N ILE A 61 6.25 -13.78 -5.87
CA ILE A 61 5.51 -12.51 -6.01
C ILE A 61 4.96 -12.30 -7.42
N PRO A 62 5.73 -12.53 -8.51
CA PRO A 62 5.19 -12.43 -9.88
C PRO A 62 4.04 -13.41 -10.15
N LEU A 63 4.09 -14.60 -9.55
CA LEU A 63 3.05 -15.62 -9.70
C LEU A 63 1.80 -15.24 -8.90
N LEU A 64 1.96 -14.75 -7.67
CA LEU A 64 0.86 -14.27 -6.84
C LEU A 64 0.14 -13.08 -7.48
N ALA A 65 0.86 -12.10 -8.03
CA ALA A 65 0.25 -10.97 -8.73
C ALA A 65 -0.59 -11.43 -9.94
N ARG A 66 -0.10 -12.42 -10.70
CA ARG A 66 -0.88 -13.03 -11.78
C ARG A 66 -2.09 -13.81 -11.26
N LEU A 67 -1.95 -14.54 -10.15
CA LEU A 67 -3.07 -15.28 -9.55
C LEU A 67 -4.17 -14.33 -9.06
N LEU A 68 -3.81 -13.20 -8.46
CA LEU A 68 -4.76 -12.18 -8.01
C LEU A 68 -5.66 -11.69 -9.15
N ALA A 69 -5.08 -11.51 -10.35
CA ALA A 69 -5.82 -11.08 -11.54
C ALA A 69 -6.73 -12.17 -12.15
N ASN A 70 -6.37 -13.46 -11.99
CA ASN A 70 -6.98 -14.55 -12.77
C ASN A 70 -7.88 -15.50 -11.96
N LEU A 71 -7.84 -15.46 -10.62
CA LEU A 71 -8.68 -16.33 -9.79
C LEU A 71 -10.14 -15.93 -9.86
N SER A 72 -11.04 -16.89 -10.07
CA SER A 72 -12.50 -16.69 -10.12
C SER A 72 -13.16 -16.73 -8.73
N HIS A 73 -12.64 -17.54 -7.81
CA HIS A 73 -13.21 -17.70 -6.46
C HIS A 73 -12.72 -16.61 -5.51
N GLY A 74 -13.66 -15.82 -4.97
CA GLY A 74 -13.36 -14.70 -4.08
C GLY A 74 -12.51 -15.07 -2.86
N SER A 75 -12.81 -16.18 -2.18
CA SER A 75 -12.06 -16.62 -0.99
C SER A 75 -10.61 -17.03 -1.28
N CYS A 76 -10.34 -17.59 -2.46
CA CYS A 76 -8.99 -17.92 -2.90
C CYS A 76 -8.24 -16.64 -3.30
N ARG A 77 -8.93 -15.72 -3.98
CA ARG A 77 -8.38 -14.44 -4.40
C ARG A 77 -7.99 -13.57 -3.19
N GLU A 78 -8.86 -13.50 -2.19
CA GLU A 78 -8.60 -12.81 -0.93
C GLU A 78 -7.35 -13.39 -0.24
N MET A 79 -7.17 -14.72 -0.23
CA MET A 79 -5.96 -15.32 0.32
C MET A 79 -4.69 -14.90 -0.45
N VAL A 80 -4.75 -14.81 -1.77
CA VAL A 80 -3.62 -14.32 -2.58
C VAL A 80 -3.31 -12.87 -2.22
N ALA A 81 -4.32 -12.02 -2.08
CA ALA A 81 -4.14 -10.63 -1.64
C ALA A 81 -3.51 -10.57 -0.25
N ILE A 82 -3.98 -11.36 0.72
CA ILE A 82 -3.40 -11.47 2.07
C ILE A 82 -1.93 -11.90 2.01
N THR A 83 -1.60 -12.84 1.14
CA THR A 83 -0.21 -13.31 0.95
C THR A 83 0.68 -12.18 0.42
N LEU A 84 0.20 -11.42 -0.57
CA LEU A 84 0.90 -10.24 -1.10
C LEU A 84 1.04 -9.11 -0.06
N MET A 85 0.03 -8.91 0.80
CA MET A 85 0.08 -7.94 1.90
C MET A 85 1.13 -8.31 2.97
N LYS A 86 1.33 -9.61 3.22
CA LYS A 86 2.35 -10.11 4.16
C LYS A 86 3.76 -10.12 3.58
N ALA A 87 3.88 -10.17 2.25
CA ALA A 87 5.17 -10.16 1.59
C ALA A 87 5.96 -8.90 1.95
N ARG A 88 7.28 -9.02 2.10
CA ARG A 88 8.18 -7.89 2.38
C ARG A 88 9.05 -7.55 1.18
N SER A 89 8.47 -7.68 -0.01
CA SER A 89 9.13 -7.46 -1.29
C SER A 89 8.66 -6.14 -1.88
N ASP A 90 9.60 -5.31 -2.32
CA ASP A 90 9.31 -4.05 -2.99
C ASP A 90 8.74 -4.27 -4.42
N LEU A 91 8.94 -5.47 -4.98
CA LEU A 91 8.35 -5.92 -6.24
C LEU A 91 6.82 -5.96 -6.22
N VAL A 92 6.20 -6.11 -5.04
CA VAL A 92 4.74 -6.16 -4.90
C VAL A 92 4.12 -4.91 -5.51
N ALA A 93 4.68 -3.74 -5.22
CA ALA A 93 4.14 -2.48 -5.67
C ALA A 93 4.15 -2.38 -7.21
N ASP A 94 5.29 -2.69 -7.84
CA ASP A 94 5.44 -2.63 -9.31
C ASP A 94 4.51 -3.62 -10.03
N LEU A 95 4.27 -4.79 -9.46
CA LEU A 95 3.47 -5.84 -10.07
C LEU A 95 1.96 -5.67 -9.82
N VAL A 96 1.57 -5.00 -8.74
CA VAL A 96 0.16 -4.81 -8.37
C VAL A 96 -0.41 -3.49 -8.91
N VAL A 97 0.41 -2.45 -9.12
CA VAL A 97 -0.06 -1.17 -9.71
C VAL A 97 -0.84 -1.34 -11.02
N PRO A 98 -0.43 -2.19 -11.98
CA PRO A 98 -1.22 -2.43 -13.19
C PRO A 98 -2.64 -2.95 -12.92
N LEU A 99 -2.87 -3.65 -11.80
CA LEU A 99 -4.18 -4.19 -11.43
C LEU A 99 -5.18 -3.12 -11.00
N LEU A 100 -4.74 -1.88 -10.72
CA LEU A 100 -5.63 -0.74 -10.53
C LEU A 100 -6.45 -0.39 -11.79
N ARG A 101 -6.05 -0.92 -12.96
CA ARG A 101 -6.79 -0.80 -14.23
C ARG A 101 -7.65 -2.00 -14.56
N HIS A 102 -7.70 -3.00 -13.68
CA HIS A 102 -8.42 -4.22 -13.98
C HIS A 102 -9.93 -3.95 -14.13
N ASP A 103 -10.62 -4.62 -15.06
CA ASP A 103 -12.05 -4.39 -15.32
C ASP A 103 -12.93 -4.74 -14.12
N SER A 104 -12.58 -5.80 -13.39
CA SER A 104 -13.23 -6.18 -12.13
C SER A 104 -12.96 -5.19 -11.02
N ALA A 105 -14.03 -4.58 -10.49
CA ALA A 105 -13.98 -3.69 -9.33
C ALA A 105 -13.43 -4.38 -8.07
N GLU A 106 -13.69 -5.67 -7.91
CA GLU A 106 -13.16 -6.47 -6.79
C GLU A 106 -11.63 -6.57 -6.87
N ILE A 107 -11.07 -6.79 -8.07
CA ILE A 107 -9.61 -6.86 -8.25
C ILE A 107 -8.96 -5.50 -8.02
N ARG A 108 -9.59 -4.42 -8.49
CA ARG A 108 -9.12 -3.05 -8.19
C ARG A 108 -9.11 -2.77 -6.69
N GLY A 109 -10.17 -3.15 -5.98
CA GLY A 109 -10.27 -3.00 -4.53
C GLY A 109 -9.16 -3.74 -3.79
N LEU A 110 -8.95 -5.01 -4.12
CA LEU A 110 -7.86 -5.81 -3.54
C LEU A 110 -6.48 -5.24 -3.89
N ALA A 111 -6.29 -4.70 -5.11
CA ALA A 111 -5.05 -4.05 -5.48
C ALA A 111 -4.79 -2.79 -4.63
N VAL A 112 -5.82 -1.96 -4.36
CA VAL A 112 -5.72 -0.82 -3.45
C VAL A 112 -5.33 -1.27 -2.04
N GLU A 113 -5.98 -2.29 -1.51
CA GLU A 113 -5.67 -2.85 -0.18
C GLU A 113 -4.23 -3.36 -0.11
N VAL A 114 -3.81 -4.15 -1.10
CA VAL A 114 -2.45 -4.68 -1.18
C VAL A 114 -1.42 -3.56 -1.24
N LEU A 115 -1.58 -2.59 -2.15
CA LEU A 115 -0.65 -1.46 -2.26
C LEU A 115 -0.60 -0.63 -0.98
N GLY A 116 -1.72 -0.54 -0.26
CA GLY A 116 -1.78 0.20 0.99
C GLY A 116 -0.97 -0.41 2.12
N HIS A 117 -0.90 -1.75 2.19
CA HIS A 117 0.04 -2.44 3.10
C HIS A 117 1.52 -2.21 2.76
N HIS A 118 1.79 -1.68 1.56
CA HIS A 118 3.11 -1.42 1.00
C HIS A 118 3.39 0.09 0.85
N ALA A 119 2.72 0.94 1.63
CA ALA A 119 2.73 2.40 1.49
C ALA A 119 4.12 3.04 1.40
N ALA A 120 5.13 2.53 2.12
CA ALA A 120 6.50 3.02 2.02
C ALA A 120 7.10 2.87 0.61
N PHE A 121 6.83 1.74 -0.06
CA PHE A 121 7.25 1.49 -1.43
C PHE A 121 6.46 2.34 -2.43
N ILE A 122 5.17 2.58 -2.15
CA ILE A 122 4.34 3.49 -2.93
C ILE A 122 4.92 4.90 -2.88
N ALA A 123 5.26 5.42 -1.70
CA ALA A 123 5.80 6.77 -1.56
C ALA A 123 7.08 6.98 -2.39
N ALA A 124 7.97 5.97 -2.43
CA ALA A 124 9.20 6.02 -3.20
C ALA A 124 8.99 6.02 -4.73
N ARG A 125 7.94 5.34 -5.23
CA ARG A 125 7.68 5.16 -6.66
C ARG A 125 6.58 6.07 -7.22
N ALA A 126 5.73 6.62 -6.36
CA ALA A 126 4.60 7.46 -6.73
C ALA A 126 4.97 8.62 -7.66
N PRO A 127 6.10 9.35 -7.50
CA PRO A 127 6.48 10.39 -8.46
C PRO A 127 6.57 9.89 -9.91
N GLN A 128 7.15 8.70 -10.11
CA GLN A 128 7.27 8.10 -11.45
C GLN A 128 5.91 7.73 -12.02
N TRP A 129 5.01 7.16 -11.20
CA TRP A 129 3.69 6.75 -11.68
C TRP A 129 2.75 7.94 -11.93
N LEU A 130 2.83 8.98 -11.10
CA LEU A 130 2.08 10.22 -11.28
C LEU A 130 2.57 11.03 -12.51
N ALA A 131 3.81 10.83 -12.94
CA ALA A 131 4.33 11.38 -14.18
C ALA A 131 3.82 10.65 -15.45
N GLY A 132 3.12 9.51 -15.30
CA GLY A 132 2.50 8.80 -16.42
C GLY A 132 1.40 9.60 -17.12
N GLU A 133 0.85 9.08 -18.23
CA GLU A 133 -0.18 9.80 -18.98
C GLU A 133 -1.62 9.45 -18.59
N ASP A 134 -1.84 8.29 -17.95
CA ASP A 134 -3.18 7.76 -17.70
C ASP A 134 -3.85 8.39 -16.45
N PRO A 135 -4.89 9.23 -16.62
CA PRO A 135 -5.53 9.91 -15.50
C PRO A 135 -6.24 8.95 -14.55
N LEU A 136 -6.82 7.85 -15.07
CA LEU A 136 -7.55 6.89 -14.25
C LEU A 136 -6.60 6.18 -13.29
N LEU A 137 -5.44 5.73 -13.79
CA LEU A 137 -4.42 5.14 -12.93
C LEU A 137 -3.94 6.14 -11.87
N LYS A 138 -3.68 7.40 -12.25
CA LYS A 138 -3.27 8.43 -11.28
C LYS A 138 -4.31 8.62 -10.18
N LEU A 139 -5.60 8.71 -10.53
CA LEU A 139 -6.67 8.85 -9.54
C LEU A 139 -6.70 7.66 -8.58
N GLN A 140 -6.59 6.43 -9.08
CA GLN A 140 -6.53 5.23 -8.24
C GLN A 140 -5.29 5.23 -7.32
N LEU A 141 -4.13 5.61 -7.85
CA LEU A 141 -2.90 5.73 -7.06
C LEU A 141 -3.01 6.82 -5.98
N LEU A 142 -3.62 7.95 -6.29
CA LEU A 142 -3.86 9.01 -5.32
C LEU A 142 -4.82 8.56 -4.22
N SER A 143 -5.83 7.73 -4.54
CA SER A 143 -6.67 7.10 -3.52
C SER A 143 -5.88 6.17 -2.59
N VAL A 144 -4.92 5.40 -3.12
CA VAL A 144 -4.00 4.61 -2.29
C VAL A 144 -3.21 5.54 -1.39
N VAL A 145 -2.52 6.54 -1.95
CA VAL A 145 -1.67 7.48 -1.19
C VAL A 145 -2.47 8.22 -0.11
N GLN A 146 -3.72 8.61 -0.38
CA GLN A 146 -4.59 9.30 0.57
C GLN A 146 -4.93 8.45 1.80
N GLY A 147 -5.00 7.11 1.65
CA GLY A 147 -5.20 6.19 2.76
C GLY A 147 -3.98 6.05 3.70
N HIS A 148 -2.85 6.65 3.35
CA HIS A 148 -1.58 6.55 4.07
C HIS A 148 -0.99 7.93 4.39
N ASP A 149 0.19 7.97 5.00
CA ASP A 149 0.84 9.21 5.43
C ASP A 149 1.25 10.08 4.22
N SER A 150 0.29 10.89 3.77
CA SER A 150 0.43 11.81 2.64
C SER A 150 1.30 13.02 2.97
N LYS A 151 1.61 13.28 4.26
CA LYS A 151 2.42 14.43 4.69
C LYS A 151 3.82 14.37 4.11
N GLY A 152 4.44 13.19 4.13
CA GLY A 152 5.74 12.95 3.54
C GLY A 152 5.78 13.12 2.01
N MET A 153 4.62 13.20 1.35
CA MET A 153 4.50 13.26 -0.10
C MET A 153 4.07 14.62 -0.63
N VAL A 154 3.74 15.60 0.22
CA VAL A 154 3.22 16.91 -0.19
C VAL A 154 4.08 17.58 -1.26
N ARG A 155 5.41 17.53 -1.11
CA ARG A 155 6.33 18.08 -2.11
C ARG A 155 6.20 17.38 -3.47
N SER A 156 6.20 16.05 -3.48
CA SER A 156 6.04 15.26 -4.70
C SER A 156 4.68 15.48 -5.38
N LEU A 157 3.61 15.65 -4.58
CA LEU A 157 2.28 15.97 -5.08
C LEU A 157 2.24 17.37 -5.71
N ALA A 158 2.88 18.35 -5.07
CA ALA A 158 3.00 19.71 -5.60
C ALA A 158 3.81 19.74 -6.91
N GLU A 159 4.90 18.96 -7.00
CA GLU A 159 5.67 18.79 -8.23
C GLU A 159 4.81 18.17 -9.35
N ALA A 160 4.06 17.09 -9.07
CA ALA A 160 3.16 16.49 -10.04
C ALA A 160 2.10 17.48 -10.55
N LEU A 161 1.53 18.30 -9.65
CA LEU A 161 0.53 19.32 -10.00
C LEU A 161 1.05 20.36 -11.00
N THR A 162 2.35 20.65 -11.03
CA THR A 162 2.92 21.62 -11.98
C THR A 162 2.77 21.18 -13.43
N THR A 163 2.74 19.87 -13.70
CA THR A 163 2.70 19.30 -15.06
C THR A 163 1.37 18.62 -15.38
N GLU A 164 0.51 18.36 -14.38
CA GLU A 164 -0.73 17.62 -14.56
C GLU A 164 -1.69 18.30 -15.54
N ALA A 165 -2.21 17.57 -16.52
CA ALA A 165 -3.10 18.10 -17.57
C ALA A 165 -4.57 17.78 -17.29
N ASP A 166 -4.86 16.69 -16.58
CA ASP A 166 -6.22 16.28 -16.26
C ASP A 166 -6.76 17.06 -15.06
N ALA A 167 -7.93 17.68 -15.24
CA ALA A 167 -8.55 18.53 -14.23
C ALA A 167 -8.96 17.76 -12.96
N ASN A 168 -9.37 16.50 -13.09
CA ASN A 168 -9.77 15.69 -11.94
C ASN A 168 -8.53 15.24 -11.14
N VAL A 169 -7.45 14.86 -11.83
CA VAL A 169 -6.18 14.55 -11.17
C VAL A 169 -5.63 15.80 -10.49
N ALA A 170 -5.64 16.96 -11.16
CA ALA A 170 -5.22 18.22 -10.56
C ALA A 170 -6.03 18.59 -9.31
N ALA A 171 -7.34 18.33 -9.32
CA ALA A 171 -8.20 18.56 -8.16
C ALA A 171 -7.83 17.68 -6.98
N GLN A 172 -7.63 16.37 -7.22
CA GLN A 172 -7.24 15.42 -6.19
C GLN A 172 -5.86 15.74 -5.63
N LEU A 173 -4.89 16.10 -6.49
CA LEU A 173 -3.57 16.57 -6.06
C LEU A 173 -3.68 17.81 -5.17
N LEU A 174 -4.47 18.81 -5.58
CA LEU A 174 -4.68 20.03 -4.80
C LEU A 174 -5.28 19.71 -3.44
N ASP A 175 -6.34 18.90 -3.38
CA ASP A 175 -7.00 18.52 -2.12
C ASP A 175 -6.01 17.86 -1.15
N MET A 176 -5.20 16.91 -1.64
CA MET A 176 -4.19 16.24 -0.84
C MET A 176 -3.07 17.17 -0.38
N ILE A 177 -2.65 18.15 -1.19
CA ILE A 177 -1.68 19.17 -0.78
C ILE A 177 -2.27 20.06 0.31
N LEU A 178 -3.52 20.50 0.17
CA LEU A 178 -4.20 21.37 1.14
C LEU A 178 -4.37 20.67 2.50
N LEU A 179 -4.72 19.39 2.50
CA LEU A 179 -4.90 18.58 3.70
C LEU A 179 -3.58 18.08 4.31
N GLY A 180 -2.58 17.80 3.48
CA GLY A 180 -1.32 17.17 3.91
C GLY A 180 -0.23 18.16 4.34
N ALA A 181 -0.24 19.40 3.83
CA ALA A 181 0.78 20.38 4.15
C ALA A 181 0.75 20.80 5.62
N ASP A 182 1.92 20.91 6.24
CA ASP A 182 2.06 21.36 7.62
C ASP A 182 1.56 22.81 7.79
N ALA A 183 1.27 23.19 9.04
CA ALA A 183 0.84 24.54 9.40
C ALA A 183 2.03 25.51 9.62
N ASP A 184 3.20 25.17 9.10
CA ASP A 184 4.38 26.04 9.13
C ASP A 184 4.48 26.90 7.86
N GLU A 185 5.45 27.82 7.86
CA GLU A 185 5.64 28.76 6.75
C GLU A 185 5.92 28.05 5.41
N GLU A 186 6.54 26.86 5.42
CA GLU A 186 6.83 26.10 4.21
C GLU A 186 5.57 25.40 3.67
N GLY A 187 4.78 24.79 4.55
CA GLY A 187 3.50 24.19 4.20
C GLY A 187 2.51 25.23 3.68
N GLU A 188 2.44 26.41 4.29
CA GLU A 188 1.62 27.52 3.82
C GLU A 188 2.05 28.05 2.45
N ARG A 189 3.36 28.22 2.24
CA ARG A 189 3.91 28.55 0.91
C ARG A 189 3.55 27.50 -0.13
N THR A 190 3.63 26.22 0.22
CA THR A 190 3.30 25.11 -0.68
C THR A 190 1.81 25.11 -1.04
N ARG A 191 0.91 25.29 -0.07
CA ARG A 191 -0.54 25.43 -0.32
C ARG A 191 -0.83 26.60 -1.26
N HIS A 192 -0.27 27.76 -0.98
CA HIS A 192 -0.48 28.96 -1.78
C HIS A 192 0.00 28.78 -3.22
N ALA A 193 1.19 28.22 -3.41
CA ALA A 193 1.74 27.94 -4.74
C ALA A 193 0.86 26.94 -5.52
N ALA A 194 0.35 25.90 -4.86
CA ALA A 194 -0.56 24.94 -5.48
C ALA A 194 -1.88 25.58 -5.94
N CYS A 195 -2.49 26.43 -5.11
CA CYS A 195 -3.69 27.19 -5.49
C CYS A 195 -3.44 28.10 -6.69
N GLU A 196 -2.34 28.85 -6.71
CA GLU A 196 -1.96 29.73 -7.83
C GLU A 196 -1.79 28.95 -9.14
N ILE A 197 -1.14 27.76 -9.09
CA ILE A 197 -1.00 26.88 -10.25
C ILE A 197 -2.37 26.49 -10.79
N VAL A 198 -3.29 26.06 -9.91
CA VAL A 198 -4.64 25.64 -10.31
C VAL A 198 -5.45 26.81 -10.87
N LEU A 199 -5.44 27.97 -10.22
CA LEU A 199 -6.16 29.15 -10.70
C LEU A 199 -5.66 29.62 -12.07
N ARG A 200 -4.35 29.57 -12.30
CA ARG A 200 -3.75 29.96 -13.58
C ARG A 200 -4.07 28.98 -14.71
N ARG A 201 -4.06 27.67 -14.44
CA ARG A 201 -4.18 26.62 -15.47
C ARG A 201 -5.61 26.14 -15.69
N PHE A 202 -6.43 26.17 -14.65
CA PHE A 202 -7.76 25.60 -14.61
C PHE A 202 -8.81 26.58 -14.05
N GLY A 203 -8.52 27.88 -14.02
CA GLY A 203 -9.40 28.90 -13.43
C GLY A 203 -10.79 29.01 -14.05
N ASP A 204 -10.95 28.56 -15.30
CA ASP A 204 -12.24 28.50 -15.99
C ASP A 204 -13.11 27.31 -15.55
N ILE A 205 -12.56 26.35 -14.80
CA ILE A 205 -13.26 25.18 -14.29
C ILE A 205 -13.85 25.54 -12.91
N PRO A 206 -15.19 25.65 -12.76
CA PRO A 206 -15.79 26.24 -11.57
C PRO A 206 -15.44 25.53 -10.26
N PHE A 207 -15.39 24.18 -10.27
CA PHE A 207 -15.12 23.40 -9.07
C PHE A 207 -13.65 23.52 -8.62
N LEU A 208 -12.69 23.53 -9.55
CA LEU A 208 -11.27 23.73 -9.24
C LEU A 208 -11.02 25.14 -8.70
N ARG A 209 -11.63 26.15 -9.31
CA ARG A 209 -11.59 27.51 -8.81
C ARG A 209 -12.14 27.59 -7.38
N PHE A 210 -13.27 26.94 -7.12
CA PHE A 210 -13.87 26.89 -5.78
C PHE A 210 -12.90 26.29 -4.74
N ILE A 211 -12.30 25.13 -5.02
CA ILE A 211 -11.33 24.47 -4.13
C ILE A 211 -10.11 25.38 -3.89
N ALA A 212 -9.50 25.91 -4.97
CA ALA A 212 -8.30 26.73 -4.87
C ALA A 212 -8.50 28.06 -4.13
N THR A 213 -9.72 28.61 -4.13
CA THR A 213 -10.07 29.81 -3.35
C THR A 213 -10.51 29.51 -1.90
N GLY A 214 -10.45 28.25 -1.47
CA GLY A 214 -10.73 27.86 -0.07
C GLY A 214 -12.20 27.58 0.24
N GLY A 215 -13.02 27.24 -0.76
CA GLY A 215 -14.41 26.77 -0.58
C GLY A 215 -15.37 27.77 0.08
N THR A 216 -14.87 28.93 0.45
CA THR A 216 -15.61 30.09 0.91
C THR A 216 -15.13 31.21 0.01
N ALA A 217 -16.03 31.63 -0.89
CA ALA A 217 -16.18 33.05 -1.02
C ALA A 217 -16.37 33.57 0.41
N ARG A 218 -15.28 34.08 1.01
CA ARG A 218 -15.39 35.36 1.70
C ARG A 218 -16.07 36.25 0.67
N GLU A 219 -17.36 36.42 0.85
CA GLU A 219 -18.20 37.40 0.17
C GLU A 219 -17.51 38.74 0.31
N ALA A 220 -16.66 39.04 -0.66
CA ALA A 220 -15.94 40.29 -0.81
C ALA A 220 -16.19 40.79 -2.24
N ARG A 221 -17.48 40.85 -2.61
CA ARG A 221 -18.04 41.73 -3.65
C ARG A 221 -19.49 42.03 -3.29
N GLY A 222 -19.73 43.21 -2.71
CA GLY A 222 -21.07 43.79 -2.50
C GLY A 222 -21.23 44.39 -1.13
#